data_AF-A0A4W6DNB3-F1
#
_entry.id   AF-A0A4W6DNB3-F1
#
_cell.length_a   1.000
_cell.length_b   1.000
_cell.length_c   1.000
_cell.angle_alpha   90.00
_cell.angle_beta   90.00
_cell.angle_gamma   90.00
#
_symmetry.space_group_name_H-M   'P 1'
#
loop_
_entity.id
_entity.type
_entity.pdbx_description
1 polymer ?
#
loop_
_entity_poly.entity_id
_entity_poly.type
_entity_poly.pdbx_seq_one_letter_code
_entity_poly.pdbx_strand_id
1 'polypeptide(L)'
;MAAAALVTENFKFVSLFFKSKDVMIFNGLIALGTVASQTAYNVFAFDCPCSSGRNYLYGLAAIGVPALAFFLIGIMLNNSTWDLVSECRLRKCWKLSGATAFALVGTIIGRAVVAPLTWVVISLLQGQAYTCALSEFVDPSTLEDFPSGQELEVMAKFPCQGSVPMELQGFWAEIERRLKYESQLIGWLLVAGMSLMVFLMLCMKRCYSPLGYQQEDYWSQYRSNEKILFQRTATVHARLLAAENIKSFFGFVALDKEEREQLAEHQSASPICSTNWNRVTGVYLYREKNGLPLYSRLNKWATYSLENNVEAMEKEMDTLS
;
A
#
# COMPACT_ATOMS: atom_id res chain seq x y z
N MET A 1 31.63 28.70 28.14
CA MET A 1 31.90 27.33 27.64
C MET A 1 30.79 26.31 27.96
N ALA A 2 29.92 26.52 28.97
CA ALA A 2 28.82 25.60 29.29
C ALA A 2 27.62 25.65 28.30
N ALA A 3 27.30 26.80 27.70
CA ALA A 3 26.17 26.93 26.78
C ALA A 3 26.37 26.18 25.44
N ALA A 4 27.61 26.10 24.95
CA ALA A 4 27.92 25.37 23.72
C ALA A 4 27.83 23.84 23.90
N ALA A 5 28.19 23.33 25.09
CA ALA A 5 28.07 21.91 25.42
C ALA A 5 26.60 21.47 25.51
N LEU A 6 25.73 22.29 26.11
CA LEU A 6 24.30 21.99 26.24
C LEU A 6 23.57 22.02 24.89
N VAL A 7 23.94 22.94 23.99
CA VAL A 7 23.40 22.97 22.62
C VAL A 7 23.88 21.77 21.81
N THR A 8 25.14 21.34 21.98
CA THR A 8 25.69 20.19 21.27
C THR A 8 25.11 18.86 21.77
N GLU A 9 24.83 18.72 23.06
CA GLU A 9 24.12 17.54 23.60
C GLU A 9 22.66 17.50 23.19
N ASN A 10 21.94 18.63 23.22
CA ASN A 10 20.57 18.70 22.71
C ASN A 10 20.53 18.42 21.20
N PHE A 11 21.48 18.93 20.42
CA PHE A 11 21.54 18.64 18.98
C PHE A 11 21.96 17.19 18.69
N LYS A 12 22.81 16.58 19.53
CA LYS A 12 23.10 15.14 19.46
C LYS A 12 21.88 14.30 19.81
N PHE A 13 21.14 14.65 20.85
CA PHE A 13 19.93 13.96 21.30
C PHE A 13 18.81 14.07 20.26
N VAL A 14 18.64 15.27 19.69
CA VAL A 14 17.75 15.53 18.57
C VAL A 14 18.21 14.77 17.32
N SER A 15 19.50 14.76 16.99
CA SER A 15 20.04 13.98 15.87
C SER A 15 19.91 12.46 16.09
N LEU A 16 19.96 11.98 17.33
CA LEU A 16 19.74 10.58 17.72
C LEU A 16 18.27 10.20 17.60
N PHE A 17 17.35 11.11 17.97
CA PHE A 17 15.91 10.99 17.71
C PHE A 17 15.58 11.00 16.21
N PHE A 18 16.33 11.75 15.41
CA PHE A 18 16.18 11.82 13.94
C PHE A 18 17.00 10.77 13.18
N LYS A 19 17.87 9.98 13.84
CA LYS A 19 18.72 8.98 13.17
C LYS A 19 18.00 7.66 12.89
N SER A 20 16.95 7.33 13.65
CA SER A 20 16.12 6.17 13.35
C SER A 20 15.06 6.59 12.32
N LYS A 21 15.24 6.09 11.08
CA LYS A 21 14.23 6.20 10.02
C LYS A 21 12.83 5.83 10.56
N ASP A 22 12.74 4.85 11.46
CA ASP A 22 11.49 4.36 12.03
C ASP A 22 10.77 5.36 12.94
N VAL A 23 11.48 6.16 13.75
CA VAL A 23 10.86 7.15 14.67
C VAL A 23 10.41 8.41 13.92
N MET A 24 11.18 8.85 12.93
CA MET A 24 10.78 9.95 12.05
C MET A 24 9.60 9.57 11.15
N ILE A 25 9.57 8.33 10.63
CA ILE A 25 8.41 7.81 9.89
C ILE A 25 7.20 7.73 10.81
N PHE A 26 7.34 7.22 12.03
CA PHE A 26 6.22 7.09 12.97
C PHE A 26 5.64 8.45 13.39
N ASN A 27 6.47 9.40 13.79
CA ASN A 27 6.02 10.75 14.18
C ASN A 27 5.49 11.55 12.98
N GLY A 28 6.09 11.36 11.79
CA GLY A 28 5.62 11.94 10.55
C GLY A 28 4.26 11.37 10.11
N LEU A 29 4.04 10.06 10.26
CA LEU A 29 2.76 9.40 10.00
C LEU A 29 1.68 9.83 10.97
N ILE A 30 2.01 10.02 12.26
CA ILE A 30 1.07 10.56 13.25
C ILE A 30 0.68 11.99 12.86
N ALA A 31 1.64 12.86 12.57
CA ALA A 31 1.37 14.25 12.20
C ALA A 31 0.57 14.37 10.88
N LEU A 32 0.94 13.60 9.84
CA LEU A 32 0.17 13.50 8.59
C LEU A 32 -1.22 12.93 8.85
N GLY A 33 -1.34 11.93 9.71
CA GLY A 33 -2.61 11.32 10.09
C GLY A 33 -3.53 12.33 10.80
N THR A 34 -3.00 13.15 11.71
CA THR A 34 -3.77 14.20 12.38
C THR A 34 -4.24 15.28 11.40
N VAL A 35 -3.34 15.78 10.55
CA VAL A 35 -3.68 16.81 9.56
C VAL A 35 -4.67 16.27 8.53
N ALA A 36 -4.43 15.08 7.98
CA ALA A 36 -5.33 14.43 7.02
C ALA A 36 -6.71 14.19 7.62
N SER A 37 -6.78 13.73 8.88
CA SER A 37 -8.05 13.54 9.61
C SER A 37 -8.83 14.85 9.74
N GLN A 38 -8.14 15.94 10.04
CA GLN A 38 -8.76 17.26 10.22
C GLN A 38 -9.20 17.88 8.89
N THR A 39 -8.46 17.66 7.79
CA THR A 39 -8.84 18.12 6.45
C THR A 39 -9.91 17.25 5.78
N ALA A 40 -9.91 15.93 5.98
CA ALA A 40 -10.94 15.03 5.47
C ALA A 40 -12.32 15.38 6.07
N TYR A 41 -12.33 15.83 7.33
CA TYR A 41 -13.54 16.27 8.05
C TYR A 41 -14.30 17.39 7.32
N ASN A 42 -13.60 18.32 6.66
CA ASN A 42 -14.24 19.43 5.95
C ASN A 42 -14.53 19.14 4.47
N VAL A 43 -13.76 18.24 3.83
CA VAL A 43 -13.88 17.94 2.40
C VAL A 43 -15.00 16.91 2.12
N PHE A 44 -15.31 16.05 3.10
CA PHE A 44 -16.35 15.03 3.00
C PHE A 44 -17.54 15.29 3.92
N ALA A 45 -18.00 16.54 4.03
CA ALA A 45 -19.20 16.87 4.80
C ALA A 45 -20.33 15.87 4.45
N PHE A 46 -20.61 14.96 5.39
CA PHE A 46 -21.53 13.86 5.19
C PHE A 46 -22.90 14.30 5.68
N ASP A 47 -23.82 14.49 4.73
CA ASP A 47 -25.20 14.84 5.02
C ASP A 47 -26.12 13.64 4.74
N CYS A 48 -26.78 13.14 5.80
CA CYS A 48 -27.69 12.01 5.66
C CYS A 48 -28.97 12.45 4.92
N PRO A 49 -29.49 11.67 3.94
CA PRO A 49 -30.68 12.03 3.19
C PRO A 49 -32.00 11.91 3.98
N CYS A 50 -31.98 11.22 5.14
CA CYS A 50 -33.10 11.04 6.05
C CYS A 50 -34.42 10.60 5.38
N SER A 51 -34.28 9.60 4.50
CA SER A 51 -35.35 8.99 3.73
C SER A 51 -35.24 7.48 3.82
N SER A 52 -36.35 6.82 4.12
CA SER A 52 -36.46 5.36 4.20
C SER A 52 -35.91 4.69 2.93
N GLY A 53 -35.05 3.67 3.11
CA GLY A 53 -34.39 2.91 2.06
C GLY A 53 -33.21 3.61 1.38
N ARG A 54 -33.07 4.93 1.50
CA ARG A 54 -31.93 5.70 0.95
C ARG A 54 -30.81 5.87 1.96
N ASN A 55 -31.16 5.93 3.24
CA ASN A 55 -30.25 6.05 4.36
C ASN A 55 -29.18 4.95 4.39
N TYR A 56 -29.62 3.68 4.34
CA TYR A 56 -28.72 2.53 4.29
C TYR A 56 -27.78 2.57 3.08
N LEU A 57 -28.33 2.79 1.88
CA LEU A 57 -27.54 2.84 0.65
C LEU A 57 -26.51 3.97 0.68
N TYR A 58 -26.89 5.16 1.15
CA TYR A 58 -26.01 6.32 1.20
C TYR A 58 -24.91 6.15 2.26
N GLY A 59 -25.26 5.71 3.47
CA GLY A 59 -24.28 5.45 4.54
C GLY A 59 -23.31 4.32 4.16
N LEU A 60 -23.79 3.24 3.55
CA LEU A 60 -22.94 2.16 3.04
C LEU A 60 -22.03 2.63 1.91
N ALA A 61 -22.54 3.44 0.98
CA ALA A 61 -21.74 4.01 -0.11
C ALA A 61 -20.64 4.95 0.42
N ALA A 62 -20.96 5.79 1.41
CA ALA A 62 -19.99 6.70 2.02
C ALA A 62 -18.83 5.98 2.71
N ILE A 63 -19.07 4.79 3.28
CA ILE A 63 -18.01 3.95 3.86
C ILE A 63 -17.30 3.13 2.77
N GLY A 64 -18.07 2.46 1.91
CA GLY A 64 -17.57 1.45 0.98
C GLY A 64 -16.91 1.98 -0.28
N VAL A 65 -17.42 3.07 -0.88
CA VAL A 65 -16.88 3.61 -2.13
C VAL A 65 -15.46 4.17 -1.95
N PRO A 66 -15.17 5.00 -0.94
CA PRO A 66 -13.79 5.46 -0.71
C PRO A 66 -12.86 4.30 -0.33
N ALA A 67 -13.33 3.33 0.46
CA ALA A 67 -12.55 2.13 0.77
C ALA A 67 -12.18 1.34 -0.49
N LEU A 68 -13.12 1.14 -1.42
CA LEU A 68 -12.87 0.48 -2.70
C LEU A 68 -11.90 1.29 -3.57
N ALA A 69 -12.06 2.62 -3.63
CA ALA A 69 -11.16 3.50 -4.37
C ALA A 69 -9.73 3.41 -3.83
N PHE A 70 -9.53 3.48 -2.51
CA PHE A 70 -8.22 3.30 -1.88
C PHE A 70 -7.63 1.93 -2.15
N PHE A 71 -8.45 0.88 -2.17
CA PHE A 71 -7.99 -0.48 -2.46
C PHE A 71 -7.47 -0.60 -3.90
N LEU A 72 -8.22 -0.06 -4.87
CA LEU A 72 -7.83 -0.06 -6.28
C LEU A 72 -6.55 0.74 -6.51
N ILE A 73 -6.46 1.94 -5.92
CA ILE A 73 -5.24 2.77 -5.97
C ILE A 73 -4.05 2.01 -5.36
N GLY A 74 -4.26 1.35 -4.22
CA GLY A 74 -3.24 0.53 -3.57
C GLY A 74 -2.73 -0.61 -4.44
N ILE A 75 -3.61 -1.28 -5.19
CA ILE A 75 -3.23 -2.32 -6.16
C ILE A 75 -2.42 -1.72 -7.32
N MET A 76 -2.87 -0.59 -7.89
CA MET A 76 -2.24 0.07 -9.03
C MET A 76 -0.84 0.60 -8.72
N LEU A 77 -0.62 1.16 -7.53
CA LEU A 77 0.68 1.71 -7.12
C LEU A 77 1.68 0.63 -6.68
N ASN A 78 1.24 -0.60 -6.47
CA ASN A 78 2.10 -1.68 -6.00
C ASN A 78 2.88 -2.32 -7.16
N ASN A 79 4.20 -2.08 -7.20
CA ASN A 79 5.10 -2.66 -8.21
C ASN A 79 5.03 -4.19 -8.28
N SER A 80 4.80 -4.88 -7.14
CA SER A 80 4.68 -6.34 -7.11
C SER A 80 3.46 -6.85 -7.88
N THR A 81 2.40 -6.04 -8.01
CA THR A 81 1.24 -6.35 -8.87
C THR A 81 1.70 -6.45 -10.32
N TRP A 82 2.45 -5.46 -10.80
CA TRP A 82 2.93 -5.41 -12.18
C TRP A 82 3.98 -6.46 -12.47
N ASP A 83 4.84 -6.78 -11.50
CA ASP A 83 5.77 -7.91 -11.59
C ASP A 83 5.02 -9.23 -11.79
N LEU A 84 3.94 -9.47 -11.05
CA LEU A 84 3.10 -10.66 -11.19
C LEU A 84 2.37 -10.69 -12.54
N VAL A 85 1.78 -9.57 -12.97
CA VAL A 85 1.14 -9.45 -14.28
C VAL A 85 2.14 -9.71 -15.41
N SER A 86 3.36 -9.19 -15.30
CA SER A 86 4.43 -9.41 -16.27
C SER A 86 4.85 -10.88 -16.33
N GLU A 87 4.98 -11.54 -15.18
CA GLU A 87 5.31 -12.97 -15.10
C GLU A 87 4.21 -13.81 -15.75
N CYS A 88 2.94 -13.48 -15.50
CA CYS A 88 1.80 -14.11 -16.11
C CYS A 88 1.72 -13.90 -17.62
N ARG A 89 1.98 -12.68 -18.11
CA ARG A 89 2.01 -12.38 -19.54
C ARG A 89 3.16 -13.10 -20.26
N LEU A 90 4.35 -13.09 -19.68
CA LEU A 90 5.56 -13.64 -20.31
C LEU A 90 5.65 -15.16 -20.18
N ARG A 91 5.08 -15.76 -19.14
CA ARG A 91 5.26 -17.19 -18.79
C ARG A 91 3.95 -17.93 -18.48
N LYS A 92 2.80 -17.36 -18.88
CA LYS A 92 1.44 -17.95 -18.78
C LYS A 92 0.99 -18.36 -17.37
N CYS A 93 1.65 -17.86 -16.32
CA CYS A 93 1.48 -18.27 -14.91
C CYS A 93 1.61 -19.79 -14.63
N TRP A 94 1.88 -20.65 -15.63
CA TRP A 94 1.90 -22.11 -15.50
C TRP A 94 2.99 -22.63 -14.55
N LYS A 95 3.99 -21.79 -14.27
CA LYS A 95 5.19 -22.10 -13.49
C LYS A 95 5.17 -21.55 -12.06
N LEU A 96 4.04 -20.97 -11.64
CA LEU A 96 3.88 -20.43 -10.29
C LEU A 96 3.15 -21.48 -9.44
N SER A 97 3.87 -22.15 -8.54
CA SER A 97 3.25 -23.05 -7.57
C SER A 97 2.12 -22.33 -6.81
N GLY A 98 1.00 -23.01 -6.56
CA GLY A 98 -0.17 -22.42 -5.90
C GLY A 98 0.17 -21.73 -4.57
N ALA A 99 1.10 -22.30 -3.80
CA ALA A 99 1.58 -21.70 -2.55
C ALA A 99 2.36 -20.39 -2.77
N THR A 100 3.15 -20.31 -3.84
CA THR A 100 3.89 -19.10 -4.20
C THR A 100 2.94 -18.00 -4.70
N ALA A 101 1.98 -18.38 -5.56
CA ALA A 101 0.95 -17.48 -6.03
C ALA A 101 0.16 -16.89 -4.85
N PHE A 102 -0.23 -17.75 -3.90
CA PHE A 102 -0.94 -17.33 -2.69
C PHE A 102 -0.12 -16.36 -1.84
N ALA A 103 1.16 -16.65 -1.59
CA ALA A 103 2.04 -15.75 -0.81
C ALA A 103 2.24 -14.38 -1.48
N LEU A 104 2.38 -14.35 -2.81
CA LEU A 104 2.53 -13.12 -3.58
C LEU A 104 1.25 -12.29 -3.59
N VAL A 105 0.12 -12.91 -3.89
CA VAL A 105 -1.20 -12.27 -3.86
C VAL A 105 -1.50 -11.77 -2.45
N GLY A 106 -1.21 -12.56 -1.42
CA GLY A 106 -1.34 -12.16 -0.02
C GLY A 106 -0.49 -10.93 0.31
N THR A 107 0.74 -10.84 -0.21
CA THR A 107 1.61 -9.66 -0.03
C THR A 107 1.05 -8.43 -0.75
N ILE A 108 0.48 -8.61 -1.94
CA ILE A 108 -0.13 -7.52 -2.73
C ILE A 108 -1.37 -6.99 -2.01
N ILE A 109 -2.30 -7.87 -1.66
CA ILE A 109 -3.54 -7.53 -0.97
C ILE A 109 -3.24 -6.95 0.41
N GLY A 110 -2.34 -7.55 1.17
CA GLY A 110 -1.97 -7.10 2.50
C GLY A 110 -1.43 -5.67 2.53
N ARG A 111 -0.70 -5.24 1.49
CA ARG A 111 -0.26 -3.84 1.34
C ARG A 111 -1.38 -2.92 0.87
N ALA A 112 -2.23 -3.38 -0.05
CA ALA A 112 -3.29 -2.58 -0.64
C ALA A 112 -4.48 -2.33 0.32
N VAL A 113 -4.72 -3.24 1.27
CA VAL A 113 -5.88 -3.20 2.18
C VAL A 113 -5.69 -2.27 3.39
N VAL A 114 -4.46 -1.77 3.63
CA VAL A 114 -4.14 -0.90 4.76
C VAL A 114 -5.00 0.38 4.76
N ALA A 115 -4.95 1.16 3.68
CA ALA A 115 -5.70 2.41 3.58
C ALA A 115 -7.24 2.22 3.62
N PRO A 116 -7.83 1.23 2.92
CA PRO A 116 -9.25 0.89 3.05
C PRO A 116 -9.69 0.59 4.48
N LEU A 117 -8.92 -0.22 5.22
CA LEU A 117 -9.25 -0.57 6.60
C LEU A 117 -9.13 0.64 7.52
N THR A 118 -8.09 1.46 7.34
CA THR A 118 -7.96 2.73 8.07
C THR A 118 -9.17 3.64 7.83
N TRP A 119 -9.63 3.76 6.58
CA TRP A 119 -10.84 4.55 6.26
C TRP A 119 -12.09 4.01 6.95
N VAL A 120 -12.32 2.69 6.89
CA VAL A 120 -13.48 2.05 7.54
C VAL A 120 -13.44 2.26 9.05
N VAL A 121 -12.27 2.07 9.69
CA VAL A 121 -12.09 2.33 11.13
C VAL A 121 -12.42 3.78 11.47
N ILE A 122 -11.86 4.76 10.74
CA ILE A 122 -12.11 6.18 10.99
C ILE A 122 -13.62 6.49 10.84
N SER A 123 -14.25 5.98 9.79
CA SER A 123 -15.69 6.17 9.53
C SER A 123 -16.56 5.58 10.65
N LEU A 124 -16.21 4.41 11.16
CA LEU A 124 -16.92 3.75 12.27
C LEU A 124 -16.71 4.46 13.60
N LEU A 125 -15.48 4.92 13.90
CA LEU A 125 -15.22 5.68 15.13
C LEU A 125 -15.93 7.05 15.14
N GLN A 126 -16.09 7.66 13.97
CA GLN A 126 -16.89 8.87 13.80
C GLN A 126 -18.39 8.61 13.95
N GLY A 127 -18.88 7.47 13.46
CA GLY A 127 -20.23 6.97 13.70
C GLY A 127 -21.35 7.65 12.90
N GLN A 128 -21.08 8.73 12.16
CA GLN A 128 -22.10 9.45 11.38
C GLN A 128 -22.71 8.59 10.25
N ALA A 129 -21.86 7.97 9.42
CA ALA A 129 -22.32 7.14 8.32
C ALA A 129 -23.03 5.85 8.81
N TYR A 130 -22.56 5.27 9.92
CA TYR A 130 -23.21 4.12 10.56
C TYR A 130 -24.58 4.48 11.14
N THR A 131 -24.67 5.61 11.86
CA THR A 131 -25.93 6.12 12.41
C THR A 131 -26.93 6.39 11.29
N CYS A 132 -26.48 7.02 10.19
CA CYS A 132 -27.34 7.21 9.01
C CYS A 132 -27.77 5.87 8.40
N ALA A 133 -26.85 4.90 8.24
CA ALA A 133 -27.16 3.64 7.60
C ALA A 133 -28.11 2.74 8.39
N LEU A 134 -27.99 2.74 9.72
CA LEU A 134 -28.75 1.83 10.59
C LEU A 134 -29.94 2.44 11.31
N SER A 135 -30.16 3.76 11.21
CA SER A 135 -31.29 4.39 11.92
C SER A 135 -32.63 3.76 11.55
N GLU A 136 -32.84 3.39 10.28
CA GLU A 136 -34.08 2.78 9.79
C GLU A 136 -34.32 1.35 10.30
N PHE A 137 -33.31 0.70 10.88
CA PHE A 137 -33.39 -0.68 11.39
C PHE A 137 -33.45 -0.75 12.92
N VAL A 138 -33.50 0.38 13.62
CA VAL A 138 -33.67 0.38 15.07
C VAL A 138 -35.08 -0.09 15.41
N ASP A 139 -35.17 -1.17 16.18
CA ASP A 139 -36.44 -1.72 16.64
C ASP A 139 -37.11 -0.77 17.66
N PRO A 140 -38.25 -0.15 17.32
CA PRO A 140 -38.95 0.77 18.22
C PRO A 140 -39.44 0.12 19.50
N SER A 141 -39.67 -1.21 19.52
CA SER A 141 -40.12 -1.92 20.72
C SER A 141 -39.07 -1.95 21.84
N THR A 142 -37.81 -1.64 21.50
CA THR A 142 -36.73 -1.51 22.48
C THR A 142 -36.70 -0.14 23.18
N LEU A 143 -37.58 0.78 22.78
CA LEU A 143 -37.74 2.11 23.38
C LEU A 143 -39.04 2.14 24.19
N GLU A 144 -38.93 2.39 25.50
CA GLU A 144 -40.10 2.55 26.37
C GLU A 144 -40.95 3.74 25.88
N ASP A 145 -42.28 3.58 25.86
CA ASP A 145 -43.26 4.61 25.47
C ASP A 145 -43.19 5.11 24.02
N PHE A 146 -42.58 4.36 23.09
CA PHE A 146 -42.58 4.74 21.67
C PHE A 146 -43.97 4.54 21.01
N PRO A 147 -44.52 5.54 20.31
CA PRO A 147 -45.85 5.45 19.68
C PRO A 147 -45.87 4.47 18.50
N SER A 148 -46.88 3.61 18.47
CA SER A 148 -47.05 2.57 17.44
C SER A 148 -47.74 3.12 16.17
N GLY A 149 -47.25 2.74 14.99
CA GLY A 149 -47.96 2.93 13.71
C GLY A 149 -47.25 3.68 12.57
N GLN A 150 -46.05 4.26 12.77
CA GLN A 150 -45.23 4.92 11.72
C GLN A 150 -43.72 4.71 11.91
N GLU A 151 -43.33 3.49 12.23
CA GLU A 151 -42.02 3.17 12.79
C GLU A 151 -40.87 3.41 11.79
N LEU A 152 -40.90 2.80 10.61
CA LEU A 152 -39.74 2.82 9.69
C LEU A 152 -39.43 4.21 9.09
N GLU A 153 -40.46 4.96 8.73
CA GLU A 153 -40.31 6.27 8.07
C GLU A 153 -39.88 7.37 9.05
N VAL A 154 -40.28 7.24 10.31
CA VAL A 154 -39.87 8.14 11.39
C VAL A 154 -38.46 7.78 11.86
N MET A 155 -38.11 6.49 11.96
CA MET A 155 -36.76 6.02 12.28
C MET A 155 -35.68 6.50 11.28
N ALA A 156 -36.03 6.57 9.99
CA ALA A 156 -35.15 7.12 8.97
C ALA A 156 -34.85 8.63 9.14
N LYS A 157 -35.65 9.38 9.90
CA LYS A 157 -35.48 10.84 10.10
C LYS A 157 -34.62 11.22 11.30
N PHE A 158 -34.33 10.28 12.20
CA PHE A 158 -33.55 10.55 13.42
C PHE A 158 -32.11 11.03 13.16
N PRO A 159 -31.37 10.62 12.12
CA PRO A 159 -30.02 11.13 11.89
C PRO A 159 -29.96 12.62 11.55
N CYS A 160 -31.07 13.24 11.14
CA CYS A 160 -31.13 14.64 10.75
C CYS A 160 -31.75 15.50 11.86
N GLN A 161 -31.08 16.60 12.19
CA GLN A 161 -31.56 17.54 13.18
C GLN A 161 -32.76 18.33 12.62
N GLY A 162 -33.88 18.32 13.34
CA GLY A 162 -35.08 19.10 12.98
C GLY A 162 -36.08 18.42 12.04
N SER A 163 -35.81 17.20 11.56
CA SER A 163 -36.77 16.38 10.79
C SER A 163 -37.62 15.45 11.66
N VAL A 164 -37.33 15.36 12.96
CA VAL A 164 -38.05 14.53 13.93
C VAL A 164 -39.22 15.33 14.52
N PRO A 165 -40.43 14.76 14.65
CA PRO A 165 -41.54 15.40 15.35
C PRO A 165 -41.19 15.78 16.80
N MET A 166 -41.70 16.90 17.31
CA MET A 166 -41.40 17.40 18.67
C MET A 166 -41.70 16.38 19.78
N GLU A 167 -42.73 15.55 19.59
CA GLU A 167 -43.14 14.49 20.53
C GLU A 167 -42.07 13.40 20.68
N LEU A 168 -41.25 13.18 19.65
CA LEU A 168 -40.24 12.12 19.58
C LEU A 168 -38.81 12.63 19.80
N GLN A 169 -38.65 13.94 20.01
CA GLN A 169 -37.35 14.56 20.16
C GLN A 169 -36.61 14.09 21.42
N GLY A 170 -37.33 13.65 22.46
CA GLY A 170 -36.75 13.04 23.66
C GLY A 170 -35.99 11.73 23.39
N PHE A 171 -36.42 10.94 22.39
CA PHE A 171 -35.78 9.68 22.02
C PHE A 171 -34.53 9.86 21.17
N TRP A 172 -34.36 11.03 20.55
CA TRP A 172 -33.26 11.30 19.63
C TRP A 172 -31.90 11.09 20.28
N ALA A 173 -31.70 11.63 21.49
CA ALA A 173 -30.44 11.49 22.21
C ALA A 173 -30.13 10.02 22.57
N GLU A 174 -31.16 9.23 22.87
CA GLU A 174 -30.99 7.82 23.21
C GLU A 174 -30.62 6.98 21.99
N ILE A 175 -31.34 7.16 20.88
CA ILE A 175 -31.08 6.44 19.62
C ILE A 175 -29.73 6.83 19.03
N GLU A 176 -29.40 8.12 19.01
CA GLU A 176 -28.11 8.60 18.53
C GLU A 176 -26.96 8.03 19.36
N ARG A 177 -27.09 8.05 20.70
CA ARG A 177 -26.11 7.47 21.62
C ARG A 177 -25.97 5.96 21.39
N ARG A 178 -27.09 5.27 21.19
CA ARG A 178 -27.11 3.82 20.89
C ARG A 178 -26.30 3.50 19.63
N LEU A 179 -26.68 4.10 18.51
CA LEU A 179 -26.04 3.82 17.22
C LEU A 179 -24.57 4.26 17.19
N LYS A 180 -24.24 5.37 17.86
CA LYS A 180 -22.84 5.80 17.99
C LYS A 180 -22.01 4.83 18.82
N TYR A 181 -22.52 4.29 19.94
CA TYR A 181 -21.76 3.30 20.70
C TYR A 181 -21.56 2.03 19.87
N GLU A 182 -22.57 1.56 19.14
CA GLU A 182 -22.48 0.34 18.33
C GLU A 182 -21.40 0.50 17.25
N SER A 183 -21.44 1.65 16.55
CA SER A 183 -20.43 2.00 15.56
C SER A 183 -19.01 2.05 16.15
N GLN A 184 -18.83 2.73 17.28
CA GLN A 184 -17.53 2.87 17.93
C GLN A 184 -17.00 1.54 18.47
N LEU A 185 -17.89 0.71 19.04
CA LEU A 185 -17.53 -0.62 19.53
C LEU A 185 -17.04 -1.50 18.38
N ILE A 186 -17.76 -1.55 17.26
CA ILE A 186 -17.34 -2.27 16.05
C ILE A 186 -16.00 -1.72 15.55
N GLY A 187 -15.83 -0.39 15.53
CA GLY A 187 -14.57 0.26 15.15
C GLY A 187 -13.39 -0.19 16.02
N TRP A 188 -13.56 -0.22 17.36
CA TRP A 188 -12.51 -0.67 18.28
C TRP A 188 -12.23 -2.17 18.18
N LEU A 189 -13.27 -3.00 18.02
CA LEU A 189 -13.10 -4.44 17.78
C LEU A 189 -12.33 -4.70 16.47
N LEU A 190 -12.61 -3.93 15.42
CA LEU A 190 -11.87 -4.00 14.17
C LEU A 190 -10.40 -3.61 14.36
N VAL A 191 -10.10 -2.54 15.10
CA VAL A 191 -8.71 -2.15 15.43
C VAL A 191 -7.97 -3.24 16.20
N ALA A 192 -8.60 -3.81 17.23
CA ALA A 192 -8.02 -4.88 18.03
C ALA A 192 -7.78 -6.14 17.18
N GLY A 193 -8.76 -6.55 16.37
CA GLY A 193 -8.67 -7.68 15.47
C GLY A 193 -7.58 -7.51 14.42
N MET A 194 -7.50 -6.34 13.78
CA MET A 194 -6.45 -6.04 12.80
C MET A 194 -5.06 -6.04 13.42
N SER A 195 -4.90 -5.48 14.62
CA SER A 195 -3.62 -5.48 15.35
C SER A 195 -3.15 -6.90 15.68
N LEU A 196 -4.07 -7.75 16.17
CA LEU A 196 -3.79 -9.16 16.43
C LEU A 196 -3.44 -9.91 15.15
N MET A 197 -4.17 -9.69 14.06
CA MET A 197 -3.91 -10.33 12.77
C MET A 197 -2.54 -9.94 12.21
N VAL A 198 -2.15 -8.67 12.28
CA VAL A 198 -0.81 -8.21 11.85
C VAL A 198 0.28 -8.86 12.72
N PHE A 199 0.09 -8.89 14.03
CA PHE A 199 1.02 -9.54 14.94
C PHE A 199 1.21 -11.03 14.60
N LEU A 200 0.11 -11.78 14.43
CA LEU A 200 0.15 -13.19 14.05
C LEU A 200 0.81 -13.39 12.69
N MET A 201 0.51 -12.55 11.69
CA MET A 201 1.17 -12.63 10.38
C MET A 201 2.68 -12.38 10.46
N LEU A 202 3.13 -11.44 11.28
CA LEU A 202 4.56 -11.20 11.49
C LEU A 202 5.23 -12.37 12.19
N CYS A 203 4.61 -12.95 13.22
CA CYS A 203 5.08 -14.15 13.89
C CYS A 203 5.20 -15.32 12.90
N MET A 204 4.15 -15.57 12.10
CA MET A 204 4.15 -16.62 11.08
C MET A 204 5.26 -16.36 10.05
N LYS A 205 5.34 -15.15 9.48
CA LYS A 205 6.41 -14.81 8.54
C LYS A 205 7.79 -15.10 9.13
N ARG A 206 8.01 -14.78 10.41
CA ARG A 206 9.29 -15.01 11.09
C ARG A 206 9.58 -16.49 11.36
N CYS A 207 8.56 -17.27 11.73
CA CYS A 207 8.70 -18.70 12.01
C CYS A 207 8.88 -19.55 10.75
N TYR A 208 8.28 -19.15 9.63
CA TYR A 208 8.33 -19.89 8.36
C TYR A 208 9.35 -19.32 7.36
N SER A 209 10.09 -18.26 7.71
CA SER A 209 11.13 -17.73 6.83
C SER A 209 12.27 -18.75 6.72
N PRO A 210 12.63 -19.21 5.51
CA PRO A 210 13.76 -20.12 5.32
C PRO A 210 15.11 -19.41 5.51
N LEU A 211 15.12 -18.08 5.62
CA LEU A 211 16.31 -17.24 5.73
C LEU A 211 16.50 -16.71 7.15
N GLY A 212 17.75 -16.68 7.59
CA GLY A 212 18.13 -15.96 8.80
C GLY A 212 17.85 -14.46 8.67
N TYR A 213 17.56 -13.79 9.79
CA TYR A 213 17.14 -12.38 9.76
C TYR A 213 18.16 -11.42 9.15
N GLN A 214 19.44 -11.66 9.39
CA GLN A 214 20.53 -10.85 8.82
C GLN A 214 20.59 -10.99 7.31
N GLN A 215 20.31 -12.20 6.82
CA GLN A 215 20.30 -12.49 5.39
C GLN A 215 19.06 -11.89 4.71
N GLU A 216 17.89 -11.91 5.35
CA GLU A 216 16.68 -11.23 4.85
C GLU A 216 16.90 -9.71 4.78
N ASP A 217 17.52 -9.12 5.80
CA ASP A 217 17.85 -7.69 5.81
C ASP A 217 18.87 -7.33 4.72
N TYR A 218 19.96 -8.09 4.60
CA TYR A 218 20.93 -7.91 3.52
C TYR A 218 20.26 -8.04 2.14
N TRP A 219 19.38 -9.03 1.95
CA TRP A 219 18.67 -9.23 0.70
C TRP A 219 17.77 -8.03 0.36
N SER A 220 17.06 -7.48 1.35
CA SER A 220 16.26 -6.26 1.20
C SER A 220 17.13 -5.06 0.78
N GLN A 221 18.28 -4.87 1.44
CA GLN A 221 19.22 -3.81 1.11
C GLN A 221 19.80 -3.97 -0.31
N TYR A 222 20.19 -5.20 -0.68
CA TYR A 222 20.66 -5.52 -2.03
C TYR A 222 19.61 -5.15 -3.08
N ARG A 223 18.36 -5.56 -2.89
CA ARG A 223 17.26 -5.25 -3.82
C ARG A 223 17.00 -3.75 -3.96
N SER A 224 17.11 -3.00 -2.86
CA SER A 224 16.97 -1.55 -2.87
C SER A 224 18.09 -0.88 -3.68
N ASN A 225 19.35 -1.26 -3.40
CA ASN A 225 20.52 -0.74 -4.10
C ASN A 225 20.53 -1.12 -5.59
N GLU A 226 20.20 -2.37 -5.92
CA GLU A 226 20.07 -2.84 -7.29
C GLU A 226 19.08 -2.00 -8.07
N LYS A 227 17.89 -1.71 -7.50
CA LYS A 227 16.88 -0.87 -8.16
C LYS A 227 17.40 0.55 -8.44
N ILE A 228 18.05 1.17 -7.47
CA ILE A 228 18.60 2.53 -7.60
C ILE A 228 19.67 2.58 -8.69
N LEU A 229 20.61 1.65 -8.65
CA LEU A 229 21.69 1.55 -9.63
C LEU A 229 21.13 1.24 -11.03
N PHE A 230 20.20 0.30 -11.14
CA PHE A 230 19.58 -0.07 -12.41
C PHE A 230 18.87 1.12 -13.06
N GLN A 231 18.07 1.88 -12.31
CA GLN A 231 17.37 3.05 -12.84
C GLN A 231 18.32 4.15 -13.29
N ARG A 232 19.37 4.42 -12.50
CA ARG A 232 20.40 5.40 -12.86
C ARG A 232 21.12 4.99 -14.14
N THR A 233 21.59 3.75 -14.22
CA THR A 233 22.30 3.22 -15.39
C THR A 233 21.40 3.13 -16.62
N ALA A 234 20.14 2.72 -16.48
CA ALA A 234 19.20 2.67 -17.61
C ALA A 234 18.91 4.06 -18.19
N THR A 235 18.82 5.09 -17.34
CA THR A 235 18.64 6.48 -17.78
C THR A 235 19.85 6.96 -18.59
N VAL A 236 21.06 6.67 -18.10
CA VAL A 236 22.30 7.01 -18.83
C VAL A 236 22.38 6.24 -20.14
N HIS A 237 22.19 4.92 -20.13
CA HIS A 237 22.21 4.07 -21.33
C HIS A 237 21.21 4.53 -22.40
N ALA A 238 19.98 4.87 -22.01
CA ALA A 238 18.96 5.37 -22.92
C ALA A 238 19.35 6.71 -23.57
N ARG A 239 19.99 7.61 -22.80
CA ARG A 239 20.50 8.89 -23.33
C ARG A 239 21.64 8.68 -24.32
N LEU A 240 22.61 7.82 -23.99
CA LEU A 240 23.73 7.50 -24.89
C LEU A 240 23.22 6.94 -26.23
N LEU A 241 22.33 5.95 -26.18
CA LEU A 241 21.76 5.34 -27.37
C LEU A 241 20.93 6.34 -28.21
N ALA A 242 20.15 7.21 -27.56
CA ALA A 242 19.41 8.26 -28.24
C ALA A 242 20.36 9.27 -28.93
N ALA A 243 21.45 9.66 -28.26
CA ALA A 243 22.45 10.55 -28.81
C ALA A 243 23.14 9.92 -30.05
N GLU A 244 23.55 8.66 -30.00
CA GLU A 244 24.13 7.96 -31.15
C GLU A 244 23.16 7.92 -32.35
N ASN A 245 21.88 7.61 -32.11
CA ASN A 245 20.86 7.58 -33.16
C ASN A 245 20.61 8.97 -33.78
N ILE A 246 20.52 10.01 -32.96
CA ILE A 246 20.36 11.41 -33.43
C ILE A 246 21.60 11.85 -34.21
N LYS A 247 22.80 11.49 -33.76
CA LYS A 247 24.06 11.77 -34.45
C LYS A 247 24.09 11.12 -35.83
N SER A 248 23.65 9.87 -35.92
CA SER A 248 23.58 9.14 -37.18
C SER A 248 22.58 9.78 -38.16
N PHE A 249 21.45 10.29 -37.65
CA PHE A 249 20.42 10.92 -38.47
C PHE A 249 20.77 12.36 -38.92
N PHE A 250 21.26 13.21 -38.03
CA PHE A 250 21.54 14.63 -38.32
C PHE A 250 23.02 14.94 -38.62
N GLY A 251 23.95 14.00 -38.39
CA GLY A 251 25.39 14.21 -38.48
C GLY A 251 26.04 14.85 -37.25
N PHE A 252 25.24 15.34 -36.29
CA PHE A 252 25.71 15.92 -35.02
C PHE A 252 24.64 15.78 -33.93
N VAL A 253 25.02 16.02 -32.67
CA VAL A 253 24.10 16.10 -31.52
C VAL A 253 24.44 17.32 -30.71
N ALA A 254 23.43 18.11 -30.35
CA ALA A 254 23.57 19.19 -29.38
C ALA A 254 23.52 18.58 -27.97
N LEU A 255 24.65 18.61 -27.26
CA LEU A 255 24.82 18.08 -25.91
C LEU A 255 25.50 19.12 -25.04
N ASP A 256 25.09 19.17 -23.78
CA ASP A 256 25.73 20.00 -22.75
C ASP A 256 27.09 19.41 -22.35
N LYS A 257 27.92 20.22 -21.67
CA LYS A 257 29.31 19.80 -21.30
C LYS A 257 29.32 18.52 -20.46
N GLU A 258 28.43 18.41 -19.48
CA GLU A 258 28.29 17.25 -18.60
C GLU A 258 27.85 15.99 -19.37
N GLU A 259 26.98 16.14 -20.37
CA GLU A 259 26.51 15.02 -21.21
C GLU A 259 27.60 14.54 -22.17
N ARG A 260 28.42 15.46 -22.69
CA ARG A 260 29.58 15.12 -23.51
C ARG A 260 30.64 14.35 -22.74
N GLU A 261 30.87 14.70 -21.48
CA GLU A 261 31.79 13.98 -20.60
C GLU A 261 31.28 12.56 -20.30
N GLN A 262 29.99 12.39 -20.04
CA GLN A 262 29.38 11.06 -19.85
C GLN A 262 29.47 10.17 -21.10
N LEU A 263 29.29 10.77 -22.29
CA LEU A 263 29.48 10.10 -23.58
C LEU A 263 30.95 9.73 -23.85
N ALA A 264 31.90 10.55 -23.40
CA ALA A 264 33.32 10.26 -23.56
C ALA A 264 33.79 9.14 -22.62
N GLU A 265 33.20 9.06 -21.42
CA GLU A 265 33.50 8.02 -20.43
C GLU A 265 32.94 6.64 -20.84
N HIS A 266 31.80 6.60 -21.52
CA HIS A 266 31.11 5.36 -21.90
C HIS A 266 31.20 5.15 -23.43
N GLN A 267 32.09 4.26 -23.86
CA GLN A 267 32.54 4.14 -25.27
C GLN A 267 31.45 3.85 -26.31
N SER A 268 30.38 3.12 -25.96
CA SER A 268 29.27 2.82 -26.89
C SER A 268 28.10 2.17 -26.18
N ALA A 269 26.86 2.52 -26.55
CA ALA A 269 25.65 1.85 -26.08
C ALA A 269 25.03 0.98 -27.19
N SER A 270 24.96 -0.34 -26.99
CA SER A 270 24.23 -1.22 -27.91
C SER A 270 22.78 -1.45 -27.48
N PRO A 271 21.83 -1.62 -28.42
CA PRO A 271 20.48 -2.08 -28.10
C PRO A 271 20.50 -3.42 -27.35
N ILE A 272 19.67 -3.53 -26.31
CA ILE A 272 19.52 -4.76 -25.53
C ILE A 272 18.35 -5.55 -26.10
N CYS A 273 18.57 -6.83 -26.42
CA CYS A 273 17.54 -7.71 -26.96
C CYS A 273 16.37 -7.89 -25.97
N SER A 274 15.14 -7.96 -26.49
CA SER A 274 13.90 -8.11 -25.69
C SER A 274 13.89 -9.38 -24.84
N THR A 275 14.57 -10.44 -25.27
CA THR A 275 14.70 -11.69 -24.50
C THR A 275 15.49 -11.48 -23.21
N ASN A 276 16.52 -10.64 -23.20
CA ASN A 276 17.29 -10.32 -21.99
C ASN A 276 16.48 -9.46 -21.02
N TRP A 277 15.69 -8.51 -21.51
CA TRP A 277 14.72 -7.78 -20.69
C TRP A 277 13.74 -8.74 -19.99
N ASN A 278 13.17 -9.68 -20.73
CA ASN A 278 12.23 -10.66 -20.17
C ASN A 278 12.88 -11.62 -19.14
N ARG A 279 14.19 -11.84 -19.20
CA ARG A 279 14.93 -12.68 -18.24
C ARG A 279 15.14 -12.00 -16.90
N VAL A 280 15.35 -10.68 -16.89
CA VAL A 280 15.61 -9.88 -15.68
C VAL A 280 14.34 -9.32 -15.03
N THR A 281 13.23 -9.26 -15.76
CA THR A 281 11.91 -8.83 -15.27
C THR A 281 11.14 -9.98 -14.61
N GLY A 282 10.26 -9.65 -13.65
CA GLY A 282 9.30 -10.57 -13.03
C GLY A 282 9.65 -10.96 -11.60
N VAL A 283 8.80 -11.82 -11.02
CA VAL A 283 8.90 -12.19 -9.60
C VAL A 283 10.13 -13.05 -9.32
N TYR A 284 10.84 -12.75 -8.24
CA TYR A 284 12.00 -13.52 -7.81
C TYR A 284 11.74 -14.21 -6.47
N LEU A 285 11.95 -15.53 -6.43
CA LEU A 285 11.99 -16.31 -5.21
C LEU A 285 13.45 -16.61 -4.89
N TYR A 286 13.78 -16.57 -3.60
CA TYR A 286 15.12 -16.87 -3.13
C TYR A 286 15.59 -18.24 -3.65
N ARG A 287 16.81 -18.28 -4.18
CA ARG A 287 17.47 -19.49 -4.65
C ARG A 287 18.95 -19.45 -4.32
N GLU A 288 19.54 -20.62 -4.25
CA GLU A 288 20.98 -20.80 -4.13
C GLU A 288 21.50 -21.61 -5.31
N LYS A 289 22.72 -21.29 -5.75
CA LYS A 289 23.48 -22.07 -6.72
C LYS A 289 24.78 -22.47 -6.06
N ASN A 290 25.03 -23.78 -5.94
CA ASN A 290 26.23 -24.33 -5.29
C ASN A 290 26.45 -23.76 -3.86
N GLY A 291 25.38 -23.54 -3.11
CA GLY A 291 25.42 -22.95 -1.76
C GLY A 291 25.62 -21.43 -1.72
N LEU A 292 25.67 -20.75 -2.87
CA LEU A 292 25.73 -19.29 -2.94
C LEU A 292 24.36 -18.68 -3.23
N PRO A 293 23.93 -17.67 -2.45
CA PRO A 293 22.64 -17.01 -2.64
C PRO A 293 22.58 -16.18 -3.91
N LEU A 294 21.49 -16.34 -4.64
CA LEU A 294 21.10 -15.45 -5.73
C LEU A 294 20.02 -14.50 -5.18
N TYR A 295 20.21 -13.20 -5.35
CA TYR A 295 19.37 -12.19 -4.70
C TYR A 295 18.34 -11.55 -5.64
N SER A 296 18.47 -11.74 -6.95
CA SER A 296 17.55 -11.19 -7.93
C SER A 296 17.61 -11.97 -9.24
N ARG A 297 16.68 -11.67 -10.16
CA ARG A 297 16.75 -12.17 -11.53
C ARG A 297 17.93 -11.61 -12.31
N LEU A 298 18.30 -10.36 -12.06
CA LEU A 298 19.46 -9.75 -12.68
C LEU A 298 20.77 -10.39 -12.18
N ASN A 299 20.86 -10.67 -10.88
CA ASN A 299 21.96 -11.43 -10.27
C ASN A 299 22.05 -12.84 -10.86
N LYS A 300 20.89 -13.53 -10.98
CA LYS A 300 20.83 -14.83 -11.67
C LYS A 300 21.32 -14.71 -13.11
N TRP A 301 20.78 -13.79 -13.90
CA TRP A 301 21.17 -13.59 -15.30
C TRP A 301 22.67 -13.31 -15.43
N ALA A 302 23.22 -12.42 -14.61
CA ALA A 302 24.64 -12.08 -14.61
C ALA A 302 25.50 -13.32 -14.31
N THR A 303 25.14 -14.09 -13.28
CA THR A 303 25.88 -15.29 -12.87
C THR A 303 25.94 -16.34 -13.99
N TYR A 304 24.81 -16.63 -14.65
CA TYR A 304 24.78 -17.62 -15.73
C TYR A 304 25.38 -17.10 -17.04
N SER A 305 25.26 -15.79 -17.32
CA SER A 305 25.88 -15.17 -18.49
C SER A 305 27.39 -15.15 -18.41
N LEU A 306 27.97 -14.91 -17.21
CA LEU A 306 29.42 -14.93 -16.98
C LEU A 306 30.03 -16.32 -17.19
N GLU A 307 29.26 -17.38 -16.94
CA GLU A 307 29.70 -18.77 -17.12
C GLU A 307 29.43 -19.32 -18.53
N ASN A 308 28.93 -18.51 -19.47
CA ASN A 308 28.44 -18.96 -20.79
C ASN A 308 27.38 -20.08 -20.74
N ASN A 309 26.69 -20.23 -19.61
CA ASN A 309 25.74 -21.31 -19.34
C ASN A 309 24.28 -20.88 -19.58
N VAL A 310 24.00 -20.25 -20.72
CA VAL A 310 22.68 -19.69 -21.06
C VAL A 310 21.60 -20.78 -21.18
N GLU A 311 21.96 -21.96 -21.70
CA GLU A 311 21.06 -23.11 -21.80
C GLU A 311 20.68 -23.70 -20.43
N ALA A 312 21.60 -23.69 -19.46
CA ALA A 312 21.32 -24.14 -18.11
C ALA A 312 20.35 -23.19 -17.38
N MET A 313 20.46 -21.87 -17.65
CA MET A 313 19.52 -20.87 -17.15
C MET A 313 18.11 -21.07 -17.71
N GLU A 314 17.98 -21.40 -19.01
CA GLU A 314 16.70 -21.72 -19.64
C GLU A 314 16.10 -23.01 -19.11
N LYS A 315 16.91 -24.07 -18.96
CA LYS A 315 16.47 -25.32 -18.33
C LYS A 315 15.97 -25.11 -16.89
N GLU A 316 16.67 -24.32 -16.07
CA GLU A 316 16.20 -23.99 -14.72
C GLU A 316 15.00 -23.02 -14.68
N MET A 317 14.77 -22.28 -15.78
CA MET A 317 13.54 -21.53 -16.00
C MET A 317 12.40 -22.43 -16.49
N ASP A 318 12.70 -23.61 -17.05
CA ASP A 318 11.73 -24.57 -17.59
C ASP A 318 11.35 -25.70 -16.64
N THR A 319 12.24 -26.12 -15.74
CA THR A 319 12.00 -27.17 -14.73
C THR A 319 11.23 -26.67 -13.48
N LEU A 320 10.40 -25.65 -13.63
CA LEU A 320 9.55 -25.12 -12.57
C LEU A 320 8.31 -26.01 -12.35
N SER A 321 8.54 -27.19 -11.76
CA SER A 321 7.57 -28.00 -11.02
C SER A 321 7.99 -28.10 -9.55
#